data_AF-A0A352PT12-F1
#
_entry.id   AF-A0A352PT12-F1
#
_cell.length_a   1.000
_cell.length_b   1.000
_cell.length_c   1.000
_cell.angle_alpha   90.00
_cell.angle_beta   90.00
_cell.angle_gamma   90.00
#
_symmetry.space_group_name_H-M   'P 1'
#
loop_
_entity.id
_entity.type
_entity.pdbx_description
1 polymer ?
#
loop_
_entity_poly.entity_id
_entity_poly.type
_entity_poly.pdbx_seq_one_letter_code
_entity_poly.pdbx_strand_id
1 'polypeptide(L)' 'MDQLDPRKLPRHIAIIMDGNGRWAHKRLLNRIAGHQEGSNSVRAVVRKCR' A
#
# COMPACT_ATOMS: atom_id res chain seq x y z
N MET A 1 21.02 -10.20 0.50
CA MET A 1 19.68 -9.90 1.02
C MET A 1 19.41 -10.94 2.08
N ASP A 2 19.33 -10.54 3.34
CA ASP A 2 19.02 -11.47 4.41
C ASP A 2 17.62 -12.05 4.19
N GLN A 3 17.53 -13.38 4.15
CA GLN A 3 16.24 -14.07 4.10
C GLN A 3 15.47 -13.81 5.40
N LEU A 4 14.21 -13.41 5.26
CA LEU A 4 13.29 -13.31 6.40
C LEU A 4 12.99 -14.72 6.93
N ASP A 5 13.09 -14.94 8.25
CA ASP A 5 12.69 -16.21 8.88
C ASP A 5 11.15 -16.31 8.86
N PRO A 6 10.56 -17.27 8.12
CA PRO A 6 9.10 -17.40 8.01
C PRO A 6 8.40 -17.60 9.36
N ARG A 7 9.10 -18.16 10.36
CA ARG A 7 8.55 -18.42 11.70
C ARG A 7 8.40 -17.14 12.52
N LYS A 8 9.07 -16.05 12.12
CA LYS A 8 9.05 -14.75 12.82
C LYS A 8 8.15 -13.73 12.13
N LEU A 9 7.43 -14.10 11.08
CA LEU A 9 6.52 -13.20 10.39
C LEU A 9 5.31 -12.83 11.28
N PRO A 10 4.86 -11.56 11.23
CA PRO A 10 3.69 -11.14 11.99
C PRO A 10 2.44 -11.88 11.50
N ARG A 11 1.61 -12.33 12.45
CA ARG A 11 0.33 -13.00 12.17
C ARG A 11 -0.76 -12.04 11.71
N HIS A 12 -0.64 -10.77 12.07
CA HIS A 12 -1.59 -9.71 11.72
C HIS A 12 -0.83 -8.39 11.63
N ILE A 13 -1.13 -7.62 10.59
CA ILE A 13 -0.59 -6.28 10.37
C ILE A 13 -1.75 -5.32 10.10
N ALA A 14 -1.61 -4.09 10.57
CA ALA A 14 -2.53 -3.00 10.27
C ALA A 14 -1.75 -1.87 9.60
N ILE A 15 -2.30 -1.29 8.53
CA ILE A 15 -1.65 -0.26 7.73
C ILE A 15 -2.62 0.92 7.56
N ILE A 16 -2.19 2.12 7.94
CA ILE A 16 -2.90 3.35 7.61
C ILE A 16 -2.39 3.84 6.26
N MET A 17 -3.25 3.84 5.24
CA MET A 17 -2.87 4.29 3.90
C MET A 17 -3.14 5.79 3.74
N ASP A 18 -2.19 6.60 4.20
CA ASP A 18 -2.19 8.04 3.96
C ASP A 18 -1.40 8.41 2.68
N GLY A 19 -1.64 9.61 2.16
CA GLY A 19 -0.81 10.22 1.12
C GLY A 19 -1.38 10.19 -0.29
N ASN A 20 -2.54 9.57 -0.52
CA ASN A 20 -3.18 9.49 -1.83
C ASN A 20 -3.42 10.88 -2.47
N GLY A 21 -3.86 11.86 -1.66
CA GLY A 21 -4.04 13.23 -2.13
C GLY A 21 -2.72 13.92 -2.50
N ARG A 22 -1.67 13.76 -1.67
CA ARG A 22 -0.32 14.28 -1.97
C ARG A 22 0.29 13.62 -3.20
N TRP A 23 0.07 12.32 -3.38
CA TRP A 23 0.50 11.56 -4.55
C TRP A 23 -0.14 12.11 -5.83
N ALA A 24 -1.46 12.37 -5.80
CA ALA A 24 -2.15 12.95 -6.95
C ALA A 24 -1.67 14.37 -7.27
N HIS A 25 -1.54 15.22 -6.25
CA HIS A 25 -1.10 16.61 -6.41
C HIS A 25 0.31 16.70 -7.03
N LYS A 26 1.26 15.87 -6.58
CA LYS A 26 2.63 15.81 -7.15
C LYS A 26 2.66 15.43 -8.64
N ARG A 27 1.57 14.85 -9.15
CA ARG A 27 1.43 14.39 -10.54
C ARG A 27 0.47 15.27 -11.35
N LEU A 28 0.04 16.41 -10.80
CA LEU A 28 -0.96 17.29 -11.42
C LEU A 28 -2.29 16.56 -11.73
N LEU A 29 -2.65 15.58 -10.89
CA LEU A 29 -3.88 14.80 -11.00
C LEU A 29 -4.91 15.23 -9.94
N ASN A 30 -6.19 14.95 -10.22
CA ASN A 30 -7.25 15.16 -9.24
C ASN A 30 -7.19 14.13 -8.09
N ARG A 31 -7.87 14.43 -6.99
CA ARG A 31 -7.88 13.58 -5.79
C ARG A 31 -8.45 12.18 -6.03
N ILE A 32 -9.40 12.04 -6.96
CA ILE A 32 -10.03 10.76 -7.31
C ILE A 32 -8.99 9.80 -7.88
N ALA A 33 -8.09 10.28 -8.75
CA ALA A 33 -6.99 9.47 -9.28
C ALA A 33 -6.08 8.94 -8.15
N GLY A 34 -5.81 9.75 -7.13
CA GLY A 34 -5.07 9.31 -5.94
C GLY A 34 -5.80 8.20 -5.17
N HIS A 35 -7.13 8.28 -5.03
CA HIS A 35 -7.91 7.22 -4.39
C HIS A 35 -7.90 5.92 -5.21
N GLN A 36 -7.98 6.01 -6.53
CA GLN A 36 -7.90 4.85 -7.43
C GLN A 36 -6.55 4.14 -7.30
N GLU A 37 -5.46 4.89 -7.21
CA GLU A 37 -4.12 4.33 -6.96
C GLU A 37 -3.96 3.77 -5.55
N GLY A 38 -4.60 4.39 -4.55
CA GLY A 38 -4.73 3.82 -3.22
C GLY A 38 -5.38 2.43 -3.27
N SER A 39 -6.48 2.27 -4.01
CA SER A 39 -7.14 0.97 -4.20
C SER A 39 -6.25 -0.06 -4.90
N ASN A 40 -5.44 0.36 -5.89
CA ASN A 40 -4.48 -0.52 -6.56
C ASN A 40 -3.39 -1.00 -5.58
N SER A 41 -2.93 -0.10 -4.71
CA SER A 41 -1.93 -0.39 -3.67
C SER A 41 -2.46 -1.40 -2.64
N VAL A 42 -3.70 -1.24 -2.16
CA VAL A 42 -4.37 -2.24 -1.29
C VAL A 42 -4.34 -3.62 -1.92
N ARG A 43 -4.77 -3.70 -3.18
CA ARG A 43 -4.88 -4.98 -3.90
C ARG A 43 -3.52 -5.66 -4.02
N ALA A 44 -2.45 -4.89 -4.27
CA ALA A 44 -1.10 -5.43 -4.32
C ALA A 44 -0.64 -5.99 -2.96
N VAL A 45 -0.85 -5.24 -1.89
CA VAL A 45 -0.47 -5.64 -0.52
C VAL A 45 -1.22 -6.91 -0.10
N VAL A 46 -2.55 -6.94 -0.25
CA VAL A 46 -3.37 -8.09 0.11
C VAL A 46 -2.96 -9.35 -0.66
N ARG A 47 -2.61 -9.21 -1.95
CA ARG A 47 -2.13 -10.34 -2.76
C ARG A 47 -0.76 -10.86 -2.31
N LYS A 48 0.09 -10.01 -1.74
CA LYS A 48 1.41 -10.39 -1.23
C LYS A 48 1.37 -11.01 0.16
N CYS A 49 0.33 -10.71 0.93
CA CYS A 49 0.11 -11.25 2.28
C CYS A 49 -0.81 -12.50 2.30
N ARG A 50 -1.17 -13.04 1.12
CA ARG A 50 -1.75 -14.39 1.01
C ARG A 50 -0.66 -15.44 1.17
#